data_AF-A0A2G4JHZ6-F1
#
_entry.id   AF-A0A2G4JHZ6-F1
#
_cell.length_a   1.000
_cell.length_b   1.000
_cell.length_c   1.000
_cell.angle_alpha   90.00
_cell.angle_beta   90.00
_cell.angle_gamma   90.00
#
_symmetry.space_group_name_H-M   'P 1'
#
loop_
_entity.id
_entity.type
_entity.pdbx_description
1 polymer ?
#
loop_
_entity_poly.entity_id
_entity_poly.type
_entity_poly.pdbx_seq_one_letter_code
_entity_poly.pdbx_strand_id
1 'polypeptide(L)'
;MNCNDLADRLTTVVDGGATEEDEAAVAQHVATCDDCRQTLHAQTTARTVLRARSAQLAVTAPPGLRTRLVASARAERPEPKGVLSWRWSLSAFAAAAMLVLTLGAVLLPVVTERSTVVLAAQLALDHLKCFVIDGDVSGSPISKAEAEAIVQRDHGWSANVPASTDGLELMAVRYCLYGDGLAAHVLYRADGQPVSLFIIPGLTRPATELSVLGHDEVVWSHGGRTYMLVSAAGTKAGLARVAWYLQNEAR
;
A
#
# COMPACT_ATOMS: atom_id res chain seq x y z
N MET A 1 27.11 -29.07 10.26
CA MET A 1 26.78 -27.85 11.03
C MET A 1 28.02 -26.99 11.13
N ASN A 2 27.92 -25.70 10.81
CA ASN A 2 29.03 -24.75 10.97
C ASN A 2 29.00 -24.12 12.39
N CYS A 3 30.01 -23.33 12.74
CA CYS A 3 30.12 -22.74 14.08
C CYS A 3 29.01 -21.73 14.41
N ASN A 4 28.45 -21.04 13.41
CA ASN A 4 27.36 -20.07 13.60
C ASN A 4 26.05 -20.80 13.89
N ASP A 5 25.75 -21.87 13.15
CA ASP A 5 24.56 -22.70 13.36
C ASP A 5 24.55 -23.35 14.76
N LEU A 6 25.74 -23.65 15.30
CA LEU A 6 25.89 -24.22 16.64
C LEU A 6 25.62 -23.19 17.73
N ALA A 7 25.99 -21.92 17.53
CA ALA A 7 25.82 -20.87 18.55
C ALA A 7 24.35 -20.69 18.97
N ASP A 8 23.42 -20.82 18.01
CA ASP A 8 21.98 -20.69 18.24
C ASP A 8 21.39 -21.87 19.03
N ARG A 9 22.02 -23.06 18.95
CA ARG A 9 21.56 -24.28 19.63
C ARG A 9 22.25 -24.53 20.96
N LEU A 10 23.45 -23.98 21.13
CA LEU A 10 24.33 -24.23 22.25
C LEU A 10 23.71 -23.83 23.59
N THR A 11 23.07 -22.67 23.65
CA THR A 11 22.42 -22.16 24.87
C THR A 11 21.27 -23.07 25.30
N THR A 12 20.46 -23.55 24.35
CA THR A 12 19.35 -24.48 24.60
C THR A 12 19.83 -25.83 25.12
N VAL A 13 20.94 -26.35 24.57
CA VAL A 13 21.60 -27.58 25.05
C VAL A 13 22.15 -27.39 26.45
N VAL A 14 22.92 -26.32 26.70
CA VAL A 14 23.42 -25.97 28.03
C VAL A 14 22.24 -25.81 29.00
N ASP A 15 21.11 -25.29 28.53
CA ASP A 15 19.94 -25.07 29.35
C ASP A 15 19.10 -26.31 29.68
N GLY A 16 19.41 -27.45 29.05
CA GLY A 16 18.72 -28.73 29.23
C GLY A 16 17.33 -28.75 28.59
N GLY A 17 17.09 -27.88 27.61
CA GLY A 17 15.83 -27.79 26.86
C GLY A 17 15.94 -28.25 25.41
N ALA A 18 17.08 -28.84 25.03
CA ALA A 18 17.34 -29.29 23.67
C ALA A 18 16.68 -30.63 23.37
N THR A 19 16.44 -30.88 22.08
CA THR A 19 16.02 -32.20 21.60
C THR A 19 17.21 -33.16 21.55
N GLU A 20 16.95 -34.47 21.53
CA GLU A 20 18.01 -35.49 21.36
C GLU A 20 18.81 -35.27 20.07
N GLU A 21 18.16 -34.76 19.02
CA GLU A 21 18.79 -34.41 17.75
C GLU A 21 19.78 -33.23 17.90
N ASP A 22 19.38 -32.20 18.63
CA ASP A 22 20.22 -31.03 18.89
C ASP A 22 21.44 -31.40 19.76
N GLU A 23 21.25 -32.25 20.76
CA GLU A 23 22.35 -32.73 21.61
C GLU A 23 23.37 -33.54 20.80
N ALA A 24 22.90 -34.45 19.93
CA ALA A 24 23.76 -35.24 19.05
C ALA A 24 24.53 -34.35 18.05
N ALA A 25 23.86 -33.36 17.45
CA ALA A 25 24.47 -32.44 16.49
C ALA A 25 25.56 -31.58 17.13
N VAL A 26 25.30 -31.04 18.34
CA VAL A 26 26.30 -30.28 19.09
C VAL A 26 27.47 -31.16 19.50
N ALA A 27 27.22 -32.36 20.03
CA ALA A 27 28.26 -33.30 20.43
C ALA A 27 29.19 -33.69 19.26
N GLN A 28 28.62 -33.93 18.08
CA GLN A 28 29.37 -34.26 16.87
C GLN A 28 30.30 -33.11 16.46
N HIS A 29 29.83 -31.86 16.48
CA HIS A 29 30.63 -30.72 16.05
C HIS A 29 31.75 -30.39 17.04
N VAL A 30 31.45 -30.36 18.35
CA VAL A 30 32.46 -30.03 19.37
C VAL A 30 33.54 -31.10 19.47
N ALA A 31 33.29 -32.33 19.01
CA ALA A 31 34.32 -33.36 18.89
C ALA A 31 35.47 -32.91 17.97
N THR A 32 35.17 -32.11 16.94
CA THR A 32 36.11 -31.70 15.89
C THR A 32 36.53 -30.23 15.92
N CYS A 33 35.89 -29.39 16.73
CA CYS A 33 36.17 -27.94 16.79
C CYS A 33 36.49 -27.50 18.22
N ASP A 34 37.73 -27.06 18.46
CA ASP A 34 38.20 -26.69 19.80
C ASP A 34 37.63 -25.36 20.31
N ASP A 35 37.36 -24.39 19.43
CA ASP A 35 36.74 -23.12 19.82
C ASP A 35 35.31 -23.33 20.34
N CYS A 36 34.52 -24.15 19.65
CA CYS A 36 33.17 -24.50 20.09
C CYS A 36 33.19 -25.37 21.35
N ARG A 37 34.19 -26.24 21.52
CA ARG A 37 34.39 -27.04 22.74
C ARG A 37 34.68 -26.14 23.95
N GLN A 38 35.56 -25.16 23.80
CA GLN A 38 35.87 -24.18 24.85
C GLN A 38 34.64 -23.34 25.22
N THR A 39 33.87 -22.92 24.22
CA THR A 39 32.64 -22.16 24.44
C THR A 39 31.59 -22.96 25.22
N LEU A 40 31.36 -24.23 24.84
CA LEU A 40 30.46 -25.13 25.56
C LEU A 40 30.92 -25.34 27.02
N HIS A 41 32.21 -25.55 27.24
CA HIS A 41 32.78 -25.72 28.58
C HIS A 41 32.58 -24.47 29.45
N ALA A 42 32.85 -23.27 28.90
CA ALA A 42 32.67 -22.01 29.61
C ALA A 42 31.21 -21.79 30.03
N GLN A 43 30.26 -22.02 29.13
CA GLN A 43 28.83 -21.85 29.41
C GLN A 43 28.30 -22.89 30.42
N THR A 44 28.72 -24.14 30.30
CA THR A 44 28.35 -25.22 31.25
C THR A 44 28.91 -24.93 32.65
N THR A 45 30.15 -24.44 32.72
CA THR A 45 30.78 -24.03 33.98
C THR A 45 30.02 -22.88 34.62
N ALA A 46 29.71 -21.83 33.85
CA ALA A 46 28.94 -20.69 34.33
C ALA A 46 27.56 -21.11 34.86
N ARG A 47 26.83 -21.95 34.11
CA ARG A 47 25.53 -22.48 34.54
C ARG A 47 25.65 -23.28 35.84
N THR A 48 26.68 -24.10 35.98
CA THR A 48 26.92 -24.89 37.20
C THR A 48 27.12 -23.98 38.42
N VAL A 49 27.92 -22.93 38.28
CA VAL A 49 28.15 -21.94 39.34
C VAL A 49 26.86 -21.20 39.71
N LEU A 50 26.09 -20.74 38.72
CA LEU A 50 24.81 -20.05 38.93
C LEU A 50 23.79 -20.97 39.62
N ARG A 51 23.72 -22.24 39.23
CA ARG A 51 22.84 -23.23 39.87
C ARG A 51 23.24 -23.52 41.31
N ALA A 52 24.53 -23.66 41.60
CA ALA A 52 25.03 -23.85 42.96
C ALA A 52 24.70 -22.65 43.87
N ARG A 53 24.61 -21.44 43.31
CA ARG A 53 24.26 -20.21 44.02
C ARG A 53 22.78 -19.84 43.94
N SER A 54 21.95 -20.66 43.29
CA SER A 54 20.56 -20.31 42.96
C SER A 54 19.72 -19.93 44.17
N ALA A 55 19.90 -20.59 45.32
CA ALA A 55 19.19 -20.26 46.56
C ALA A 55 19.56 -18.87 47.13
N GLN A 56 20.80 -18.41 46.89
CA GLN A 56 21.27 -17.08 47.33
C GLN A 56 20.84 -15.97 46.35
N LEU A 57 20.61 -16.34 45.07
CA LEU A 57 20.17 -15.44 44.00
C LEU A 57 18.64 -15.40 43.85
N ALA A 58 17.92 -16.35 44.46
CA ALA A 58 16.48 -16.44 44.35
C ALA A 58 15.78 -15.35 45.16
N VAL A 59 14.95 -14.55 44.50
CA VAL A 59 13.99 -13.68 45.17
C VAL A 59 12.75 -14.51 45.54
N THR A 60 12.25 -14.34 46.75
CA THR A 60 11.04 -15.02 47.21
C THR A 60 9.85 -14.67 46.32
N ALA A 61 9.26 -15.68 45.69
CA ALA A 61 8.06 -15.48 44.88
C ALA A 61 6.89 -14.97 45.74
N PRO A 62 6.07 -14.03 45.25
CA PRO A 62 4.92 -13.52 45.98
C PRO A 62 3.95 -14.63 46.39
N PRO A 63 3.36 -14.56 47.59
CA PRO A 63 2.35 -15.52 48.01
C PRO A 63 1.18 -15.55 47.02
N GLY A 64 0.70 -16.75 46.70
CA GLY A 64 -0.39 -16.96 45.74
C GLY A 64 0.01 -16.98 44.27
N LEU A 65 1.28 -16.73 43.91
CA LEU A 65 1.73 -16.83 42.51
C LEU A 65 1.49 -18.23 41.92
N ARG A 66 1.85 -19.29 42.64
CA ARG A 66 1.60 -20.68 42.21
C ARG A 66 0.11 -20.94 41.98
N THR A 67 -0.75 -20.46 42.86
CA THR A 67 -2.20 -20.62 42.75
C THR A 67 -2.73 -19.94 41.49
N ARG A 68 -2.28 -18.71 41.20
CA ARG A 68 -2.66 -17.98 39.97
C ARG A 68 -2.16 -18.69 38.72
N LEU A 69 -0.91 -19.14 38.69
CA LEU A 69 -0.36 -19.88 37.55
C LEU A 69 -1.12 -21.19 37.28
N VAL A 70 -1.44 -21.95 38.33
CA VAL A 70 -2.24 -23.18 38.19
C VAL A 70 -3.67 -22.87 37.73
N ALA A 71 -4.27 -21.79 38.20
CA ALA A 71 -5.59 -21.35 37.75
C ALA A 71 -5.57 -20.94 36.27
N SER A 72 -4.57 -20.17 35.83
CA SER A 72 -4.38 -19.78 34.42
C SER A 72 -4.15 -21.01 33.52
N ALA A 73 -3.27 -21.92 33.92
CA ALA A 73 -3.00 -23.14 33.15
C ALA A 73 -4.22 -24.08 33.07
N ARG A 74 -5.10 -24.07 34.08
CA ARG A 74 -6.39 -24.78 34.04
C ARG A 74 -7.42 -24.07 33.18
N ALA A 75 -7.43 -22.75 33.14
CA ALA A 75 -8.31 -21.96 32.27
C ALA A 75 -7.92 -22.04 30.78
N GLU A 76 -6.62 -22.25 30.49
CA GLU A 76 -6.09 -22.48 29.14
C GLU A 76 -6.27 -23.91 28.66
N ARG A 77 -6.60 -24.87 29.54
CA ARG A 77 -7.06 -26.18 29.09
C ARG A 77 -8.46 -26.01 28.50
N PRO A 78 -8.66 -26.27 27.19
CA PRO A 78 -9.99 -26.23 26.64
C PRO A 78 -10.81 -27.34 27.30
N GLU A 79 -11.84 -26.94 28.05
CA GLU A 79 -12.93 -27.82 28.43
C GLU A 79 -13.47 -28.48 27.16
N PRO A 80 -13.66 -29.82 27.09
CA PRO A 80 -14.31 -30.45 25.96
C PRO A 80 -15.81 -30.12 26.01
N LYS A 81 -16.16 -28.89 25.63
CA LYS A 81 -17.53 -28.48 25.36
C LYS A 81 -17.93 -29.10 24.03
N GLY A 82 -19.09 -29.75 24.02
CA GLY A 82 -19.61 -30.54 22.90
C GLY A 82 -19.29 -29.91 21.54
N VAL A 83 -18.42 -30.58 20.80
CA VAL A 83 -17.79 -30.15 19.54
C VAL A 83 -18.78 -29.86 18.40
N LEU A 84 -20.08 -30.12 18.59
CA LEU A 84 -21.08 -30.01 17.53
C LEU A 84 -21.72 -28.62 17.45
N SER A 85 -21.91 -27.88 18.56
CA SER A 85 -22.62 -26.58 18.52
C SER A 85 -21.72 -25.36 18.32
N TRP A 86 -20.44 -25.44 18.70
CA TRP A 86 -19.46 -24.34 18.55
C TRP A 86 -18.84 -24.28 17.15
N ARG A 87 -18.72 -25.43 16.47
CA ARG A 87 -18.20 -25.48 15.10
C ARG A 87 -19.14 -24.81 14.12
N TRP A 88 -20.46 -24.89 14.34
CA TRP A 88 -21.47 -24.34 13.44
C TRP A 88 -21.55 -22.81 13.52
N SER A 89 -21.37 -22.23 14.71
CA SER A 89 -21.31 -20.78 14.89
C SER A 89 -20.00 -20.19 14.34
N LEU A 90 -18.84 -20.80 14.58
CA LEU A 90 -17.59 -20.34 13.96
C LEU A 90 -17.58 -20.54 12.44
N SER A 91 -18.16 -21.63 11.90
CA SER A 91 -18.27 -21.81 10.45
C SER A 91 -19.26 -20.85 9.81
N ALA A 92 -20.33 -20.44 10.51
CA ALA A 92 -21.24 -19.40 10.02
C ALA A 92 -20.56 -18.02 9.98
N PHE A 93 -19.76 -17.67 11.00
CA PHE A 93 -18.98 -16.43 10.99
C PHE A 93 -17.87 -16.45 9.94
N ALA A 94 -17.15 -17.56 9.79
CA ALA A 94 -16.12 -17.71 8.76
C ALA A 94 -16.73 -17.66 7.35
N ALA A 95 -17.87 -18.32 7.13
CA ALA A 95 -18.58 -18.27 5.85
C ALA A 95 -19.12 -16.86 5.56
N ALA A 96 -19.67 -16.15 6.56
CA ALA A 96 -20.11 -14.77 6.40
C ALA A 96 -18.95 -13.82 6.12
N ALA A 97 -17.81 -13.97 6.79
CA ALA A 97 -16.61 -13.18 6.53
C ALA A 97 -16.04 -13.45 5.13
N MET A 98 -15.95 -14.70 4.71
CA MET A 98 -15.59 -15.08 3.33
C MET A 98 -16.58 -14.50 2.32
N LEU A 99 -17.89 -14.55 2.60
CA LEU A 99 -18.90 -13.97 1.73
C LEU A 99 -18.72 -12.45 1.62
N VAL A 100 -18.51 -11.74 2.73
CA VAL A 100 -18.28 -10.28 2.71
C VAL A 100 -16.99 -9.93 1.99
N LEU A 101 -15.91 -10.68 2.20
CA LEU A 101 -14.64 -10.46 1.51
C LEU A 101 -14.74 -10.75 0.02
N THR A 102 -15.46 -11.80 -0.38
CA THR A 102 -15.66 -12.15 -1.81
C THR A 102 -16.64 -11.21 -2.49
N LEU A 103 -17.78 -10.88 -1.87
CA LEU A 103 -18.68 -9.84 -2.37
C LEU A 103 -17.96 -8.49 -2.43
N GLY A 104 -17.16 -8.16 -1.42
CA GLY A 104 -16.31 -6.98 -1.42
C GLY A 104 -15.36 -7.00 -2.62
N ALA A 105 -14.55 -8.05 -2.76
CA ALA A 105 -13.58 -8.17 -3.85
C ALA A 105 -14.21 -8.12 -5.25
N VAL A 106 -15.45 -8.60 -5.42
CA VAL A 106 -16.15 -8.60 -6.72
C VAL A 106 -16.94 -7.31 -6.96
N LEU A 107 -17.65 -6.79 -5.95
CA LEU A 107 -18.54 -5.64 -6.11
C LEU A 107 -17.81 -4.31 -5.95
N LEU A 108 -16.76 -4.22 -5.10
CA LEU A 108 -16.00 -2.99 -4.92
C LEU A 108 -15.43 -2.49 -6.24
N PRO A 109 -14.69 -3.29 -7.05
CA PRO A 109 -14.15 -2.83 -8.32
C PRO A 109 -15.23 -2.28 -9.25
N VAL A 110 -16.37 -2.99 -9.38
CA VAL A 110 -17.49 -2.56 -10.25
C VAL A 110 -18.11 -1.24 -9.77
N VAL A 111 -18.26 -1.07 -8.45
CA VAL A 111 -18.81 0.16 -7.87
C VAL A 111 -17.81 1.31 -7.99
N THR A 112 -16.52 1.04 -7.76
CA THR A 112 -15.46 2.05 -7.85
C THR A 112 -15.17 2.47 -9.28
N GLU A 113 -15.14 1.53 -10.22
CA GLU A 113 -15.00 1.81 -11.66
C GLU A 113 -16.15 2.68 -12.17
N ARG A 114 -17.34 2.53 -11.60
CA ARG A 114 -18.50 3.37 -11.95
C ARG A 114 -18.58 4.67 -11.14
N SER A 115 -17.69 4.92 -10.19
CA SER A 115 -17.74 6.15 -9.38
C SER A 115 -16.92 7.28 -10.01
N THR A 116 -17.60 8.37 -10.38
CA THR A 116 -16.91 9.61 -10.82
C THR A 116 -16.05 10.21 -9.70
N VAL A 117 -16.43 10.01 -8.43
CA VAL A 117 -15.67 10.54 -7.27
C VAL A 117 -14.36 9.78 -7.07
N VAL A 118 -14.36 8.46 -7.26
CA VAL A 118 -13.13 7.65 -7.16
C VAL A 118 -12.19 8.00 -8.31
N LEU A 119 -12.74 8.16 -9.52
CA LEU A 119 -11.98 8.64 -10.67
C LEU A 119 -11.37 10.02 -10.40
N ALA A 120 -12.16 10.97 -9.93
CA ALA A 120 -11.71 12.31 -9.55
C ALA A 120 -10.55 12.24 -8.53
N ALA A 121 -10.70 11.46 -7.46
CA ALA A 121 -9.65 11.26 -6.47
C ALA A 121 -8.35 10.74 -7.08
N GLN A 122 -8.42 9.77 -8.01
CA GLN A 122 -7.24 9.27 -8.72
C GLN A 122 -6.58 10.36 -9.56
N LEU A 123 -7.36 11.11 -10.35
CA LEU A 123 -6.83 12.16 -11.22
C LEU A 123 -6.27 13.35 -10.43
N ALA A 124 -6.82 13.67 -9.27
CA ALA A 124 -6.25 14.64 -8.34
C ALA A 124 -4.88 14.21 -7.80
N LEU A 125 -4.69 12.91 -7.54
CA LEU A 125 -3.39 12.35 -7.15
C LEU A 125 -2.40 12.36 -8.32
N ASP A 126 -2.84 12.02 -9.54
CA ASP A 126 -2.00 12.08 -10.73
C ASP A 126 -1.62 13.53 -11.09
N HIS A 127 -2.53 14.49 -10.88
CA HIS A 127 -2.24 15.92 -10.96
C HIS A 127 -1.08 16.29 -10.02
N LEU A 128 -1.17 15.93 -8.74
CA LEU A 128 -0.12 16.19 -7.76
C LEU A 128 1.20 15.52 -8.15
N LYS A 129 1.16 14.24 -8.51
CA LYS A 129 2.35 13.46 -8.88
C LYS A 129 3.08 14.08 -10.07
N CYS A 130 2.39 14.28 -11.19
CA CYS A 130 3.04 14.73 -12.42
C CYS A 130 3.44 16.21 -12.39
N PHE A 131 2.69 17.07 -11.70
CA PHE A 131 3.06 18.48 -11.58
C PHE A 131 4.12 18.74 -10.51
N VAL A 132 3.98 18.14 -9.32
CA VAL A 132 4.81 18.50 -8.16
C VAL A 132 6.01 17.58 -7.98
N ILE A 133 5.84 16.28 -8.21
CA ILE A 133 6.90 15.30 -7.94
C ILE A 133 7.83 15.17 -9.14
N ASP A 134 7.26 15.04 -10.35
CA ASP A 134 8.08 14.79 -11.54
C ASP A 134 8.61 16.09 -12.21
N GLY A 135 8.02 17.26 -11.91
CA GLY A 135 8.59 18.57 -12.23
C GLY A 135 8.51 19.03 -13.70
N ASP A 136 7.76 18.34 -14.56
CA ASP A 136 7.66 18.58 -16.02
C ASP A 136 7.11 19.95 -16.42
N VAL A 137 6.56 20.69 -15.46
CA VAL A 137 6.08 22.07 -15.64
C VAL A 137 7.19 23.11 -15.66
N SER A 138 8.43 22.71 -15.39
CA SER A 138 9.58 23.63 -15.29
C SER A 138 10.22 23.94 -16.64
N GLY A 139 9.80 23.22 -17.70
CA GLY A 139 10.24 23.45 -19.08
C GLY A 139 9.53 24.62 -19.77
N SER A 140 9.92 24.91 -21.01
CA SER A 140 9.22 25.87 -21.87
C SER A 140 7.88 25.30 -22.37
N PRO A 141 6.86 26.14 -22.62
CA PRO A 141 5.61 25.70 -23.23
C PRO A 141 5.85 24.98 -24.58
N ILE A 142 5.07 23.93 -24.83
CA ILE A 142 5.08 23.19 -26.10
C ILE A 142 4.00 23.69 -27.05
N SER A 143 4.17 23.43 -28.34
CA SER A 143 3.16 23.78 -29.34
C SER A 143 1.98 22.80 -29.34
N LYS A 144 0.81 23.25 -29.84
CA LYS A 144 -0.36 22.37 -30.07
C LYS A 144 0.01 21.17 -30.94
N ALA A 145 0.68 21.41 -32.07
CA ALA A 145 1.04 20.34 -33.01
C ALA A 145 1.97 19.29 -32.36
N GLU A 146 2.90 19.74 -31.51
CA GLU A 146 3.77 18.85 -30.75
C GLU A 146 2.98 18.03 -29.72
N ALA A 147 2.08 18.66 -28.97
CA ALA A 147 1.22 17.98 -28.01
C ALA A 147 0.34 16.91 -28.68
N GLU A 148 -0.30 17.24 -29.80
CA GLU A 148 -1.12 16.30 -30.56
C GLU A 148 -0.31 15.15 -31.16
N ALA A 149 0.92 15.43 -31.61
CA ALA A 149 1.85 14.40 -32.06
C ALA A 149 2.26 13.46 -30.93
N ILE A 150 2.49 13.97 -29.72
CA ILE A 150 2.74 13.15 -28.52
C ILE A 150 1.53 12.27 -28.20
N VAL A 151 0.31 12.82 -28.23
CA VAL A 151 -0.90 12.02 -28.01
C VAL A 151 -1.00 10.90 -29.05
N GLN A 152 -0.83 11.21 -30.33
CA GLN A 152 -0.92 10.21 -31.39
C GLN A 152 0.18 9.13 -31.28
N ARG A 153 1.41 9.51 -30.94
CA ARG A 153 2.55 8.61 -30.79
C ARG A 153 2.41 7.68 -29.59
N ASP A 154 2.06 8.25 -28.42
CA ASP A 154 2.13 7.53 -27.14
C ASP A 154 0.80 6.87 -26.76
N HIS A 155 -0.32 7.38 -27.28
CA HIS A 155 -1.66 6.85 -26.99
C HIS A 155 -2.33 6.16 -28.18
N GLY A 156 -1.80 6.32 -29.39
CA GLY A 156 -2.30 5.64 -30.59
C GLY A 156 -3.59 6.22 -31.17
N TRP A 157 -4.07 7.36 -30.69
CA TRP A 157 -5.25 8.07 -31.19
C TRP A 157 -5.02 9.57 -31.27
N SER A 158 -5.77 10.24 -32.14
CA SER A 158 -5.68 11.69 -32.31
C SER A 158 -6.61 12.41 -31.32
N ALA A 159 -6.10 13.45 -30.66
CA ALA A 159 -6.90 14.39 -29.88
C ALA A 159 -6.71 15.79 -30.43
N ASN A 160 -7.76 16.60 -30.35
CA ASN A 160 -7.60 18.04 -30.43
C ASN A 160 -7.11 18.53 -29.06
N VAL A 161 -5.87 18.99 -28.99
CA VAL A 161 -5.29 19.57 -27.76
C VAL A 161 -5.38 21.09 -27.85
N PRO A 162 -6.10 21.75 -26.93
CA PRO A 162 -6.20 23.21 -26.97
C PRO A 162 -4.83 23.89 -26.84
N ALA A 163 -4.58 24.86 -27.73
CA ALA A 163 -3.31 25.59 -27.77
C ALA A 163 -3.18 26.56 -26.58
N SER A 164 -1.94 26.97 -26.31
CA SER A 164 -1.66 28.11 -25.42
C SER A 164 -2.39 29.37 -25.88
N THR A 165 -2.86 30.16 -24.91
CA THR A 165 -3.50 31.47 -25.11
C THR A 165 -3.08 32.41 -23.98
N ASP A 166 -3.53 33.66 -24.00
CA ASP A 166 -3.24 34.62 -22.94
C ASP A 166 -3.77 34.10 -21.59
N GLY A 167 -2.87 33.96 -20.61
CA GLY A 167 -3.17 33.38 -19.29
C GLY A 167 -3.26 31.84 -19.23
N LEU A 168 -2.98 31.11 -20.33
CA LEU A 168 -2.98 29.64 -20.34
C LEU A 168 -1.83 29.09 -21.19
N GLU A 169 -0.84 28.48 -20.56
CA GLU A 169 0.34 27.92 -21.24
C GLU A 169 0.24 26.39 -21.29
N LEU A 170 0.35 25.81 -22.48
CA LEU A 170 0.46 24.36 -22.69
C LEU A 170 1.89 23.90 -22.42
N MET A 171 2.09 23.06 -21.41
CA MET A 171 3.42 22.74 -20.89
C MET A 171 3.92 21.38 -21.37
N ALA A 172 3.08 20.34 -21.28
CA ALA A 172 3.48 18.98 -21.60
C ALA A 172 2.25 18.09 -21.86
N VAL A 173 2.51 16.91 -22.44
CA VAL A 173 1.55 15.81 -22.50
C VAL A 173 2.19 14.57 -21.90
N ARG A 174 1.45 13.89 -21.05
CA ARG A 174 1.85 12.66 -20.37
C ARG A 174 0.86 11.53 -20.61
N TYR A 175 1.34 10.35 -20.28
CA TYR A 175 0.61 9.11 -20.29
C TYR A 175 0.35 8.66 -18.86
N CYS A 176 -0.91 8.63 -18.44
CA CYS A 176 -1.30 8.15 -17.12
C CYS A 176 -2.29 6.99 -17.24
N LEU A 177 -2.14 6.02 -16.35
CA LEU A 177 -3.03 4.85 -16.25
C LEU A 177 -4.29 5.24 -15.46
N TYR A 178 -5.46 4.79 -15.93
CA TYR A 178 -6.73 4.92 -15.21
C TYR A 178 -7.50 3.60 -15.29
N GLY A 179 -7.76 2.95 -14.15
CA GLY A 179 -8.39 1.62 -14.13
C GLY A 179 -7.64 0.66 -15.07
N ASP A 180 -8.36 0.06 -16.01
CA ASP A 180 -7.81 -0.80 -17.08
C ASP A 180 -7.49 -0.04 -18.38
N GLY A 181 -7.65 1.29 -18.40
CA GLY A 181 -7.51 2.15 -19.57
C GLY A 181 -6.42 3.21 -19.43
N LEU A 182 -6.34 4.06 -20.45
CA LEU A 182 -5.29 5.07 -20.62
C LEU A 182 -5.90 6.46 -20.75
N ALA A 183 -5.28 7.43 -20.09
CA ALA A 183 -5.66 8.83 -20.17
C ALA A 183 -4.49 9.65 -20.72
N ALA A 184 -4.76 10.50 -21.72
CA ALA A 184 -3.84 11.57 -22.06
C ALA A 184 -3.94 12.64 -20.99
N HIS A 185 -2.84 12.88 -20.29
CA HIS A 185 -2.74 13.90 -19.26
C HIS A 185 -2.05 15.11 -19.87
N VAL A 186 -2.81 16.14 -20.18
CA VAL A 186 -2.30 17.39 -20.74
C VAL A 186 -2.07 18.38 -19.61
N LEU A 187 -0.85 18.90 -19.51
CA LEU A 187 -0.40 19.78 -18.45
C LEU A 187 -0.44 21.23 -18.94
N TYR A 188 -1.17 22.08 -18.24
CA TYR A 188 -1.25 23.51 -18.46
C TYR A 188 -0.77 24.32 -17.25
N ARG A 189 -0.39 25.57 -17.49
CA ARG A 189 -0.22 26.61 -16.48
C ARG A 189 -1.21 27.73 -16.75
N ALA A 190 -2.23 27.87 -15.91
CA ALA A 190 -3.21 28.94 -15.99
C ALA A 190 -2.84 30.04 -14.99
N ASP A 191 -2.53 31.25 -15.46
CA ASP A 191 -2.11 32.38 -14.62
C ASP A 191 -1.01 32.00 -13.60
N GLY A 192 -0.03 31.21 -14.06
CA GLY A 192 1.05 30.70 -13.21
C GLY A 192 0.73 29.43 -12.42
N GLN A 193 -0.54 29.07 -12.27
CA GLN A 193 -1.02 27.94 -11.48
C GLN A 193 -1.14 26.64 -12.29
N PRO A 194 -0.86 25.48 -11.67
CA PRO A 194 -0.94 24.19 -12.34
C PRO A 194 -2.40 23.81 -12.66
N VAL A 195 -2.65 23.38 -13.90
CA VAL A 195 -3.95 22.89 -14.35
C VAL A 195 -3.74 21.63 -15.19
N SER A 196 -4.49 20.56 -14.92
CA SER A 196 -4.42 19.32 -15.69
C SER A 196 -5.70 19.07 -16.44
N LEU A 197 -5.60 18.75 -17.73
CA LEU A 197 -6.69 18.21 -18.52
C LEU A 197 -6.43 16.74 -18.80
N PHE A 198 -7.27 15.87 -18.27
CA PHE A 198 -7.28 14.45 -18.61
C PHE A 198 -8.27 14.19 -19.74
N ILE A 199 -7.85 13.47 -20.77
CA ILE A 199 -8.68 13.04 -21.91
C ILE A 199 -8.73 11.51 -21.91
N ILE A 200 -9.91 10.96 -21.65
CA ILE A 200 -10.14 9.52 -21.46
C ILE A 200 -11.09 9.00 -22.54
N PRO A 201 -10.59 8.23 -23.54
CA PRO A 201 -11.43 7.66 -24.58
C PRO A 201 -12.26 6.48 -24.08
N GLY A 202 -13.44 6.27 -24.68
CA GLY A 202 -14.30 5.12 -24.37
C GLY A 202 -15.03 5.20 -23.03
N LEU A 203 -14.76 6.23 -22.22
CA LEU A 203 -15.46 6.54 -20.99
C LEU A 203 -16.46 7.67 -21.24
N THR A 204 -17.68 7.53 -20.74
CA THR A 204 -18.67 8.62 -20.71
C THR A 204 -19.12 8.86 -19.28
N ARG A 205 -18.92 10.08 -18.79
CA ARG A 205 -19.36 10.55 -17.47
C ARG A 205 -20.37 11.69 -17.60
N PRO A 206 -21.36 11.77 -16.69
CA PRO A 206 -22.22 12.94 -16.63
C PRO A 206 -21.38 14.18 -16.32
N ALA A 207 -21.77 15.31 -16.91
CA ALA A 207 -21.14 16.58 -16.59
C ALA A 207 -21.39 16.92 -15.12
N THR A 208 -20.34 17.24 -14.38
CA THR A 208 -20.41 17.56 -12.96
C THR A 208 -19.20 18.36 -12.54
N GLU A 209 -19.35 19.14 -11.48
CA GLU A 209 -18.24 19.73 -10.75
C GLU A 209 -18.04 18.97 -9.45
N LEU A 210 -16.80 18.75 -9.07
CA LEU A 210 -16.43 18.03 -7.86
C LEU A 210 -15.31 18.79 -7.13
N SER A 211 -15.22 18.58 -5.83
CA SER A 211 -14.07 19.02 -5.05
C SER A 211 -13.58 17.82 -4.23
N VAL A 212 -12.39 17.31 -4.55
CA VAL A 212 -11.85 16.05 -4.02
C VAL A 212 -10.36 16.25 -3.71
N LEU A 213 -9.90 15.77 -2.54
CA LEU A 213 -8.50 15.85 -2.12
C LEU A 213 -7.87 17.25 -2.23
N GLY A 214 -8.65 18.31 -1.96
CA GLY A 214 -8.17 19.70 -2.04
C GLY A 214 -8.02 20.24 -3.46
N HIS A 215 -8.62 19.59 -4.45
CA HIS A 215 -8.65 20.02 -5.85
C HIS A 215 -10.09 20.24 -6.31
N ASP A 216 -10.27 21.21 -7.20
CA ASP A 216 -11.53 21.45 -7.91
C ASP A 216 -11.47 20.80 -9.29
N GLU A 217 -12.56 20.14 -9.67
CA GLU A 217 -12.63 19.37 -10.90
C GLU A 217 -13.89 19.67 -11.70
N VAL A 218 -13.72 19.81 -13.02
CA VAL A 218 -14.82 19.95 -13.98
C VAL A 218 -14.81 18.75 -14.92
N VAL A 219 -15.92 18.02 -14.96
CA VAL A 219 -16.09 16.82 -15.78
C VAL A 219 -17.06 17.13 -16.91
N TRP A 220 -16.72 16.72 -18.13
CA TRP A 220 -17.65 16.70 -19.26
C TRP A 220 -17.33 15.54 -20.21
N SER A 221 -18.28 15.20 -21.07
CA SER A 221 -18.05 14.20 -22.12
C SER A 221 -18.42 14.75 -23.48
N HIS A 222 -17.60 14.46 -24.50
CA HIS A 222 -17.83 14.82 -25.89
C HIS A 222 -17.17 13.80 -26.82
N GLY A 223 -17.81 13.46 -27.94
CA GLY A 223 -17.21 12.56 -28.95
C GLY A 223 -16.81 11.17 -28.44
N GLY A 224 -17.52 10.62 -27.44
CA GLY A 224 -17.18 9.33 -26.83
C GLY A 224 -15.95 9.36 -25.92
N ARG A 225 -15.55 10.56 -25.46
CA ARG A 225 -14.44 10.78 -24.54
C ARG A 225 -14.93 11.55 -23.32
N THR A 226 -14.38 11.23 -22.15
CA THR A 226 -14.54 12.03 -20.93
C THR A 226 -13.32 12.93 -20.77
N TYR A 227 -13.58 14.17 -20.40
CA TYR A 227 -12.58 15.17 -20.09
C TYR A 227 -12.73 15.55 -18.62
N MET A 228 -11.61 15.62 -17.90
CA MET A 228 -11.58 16.04 -16.50
C MET A 228 -10.50 17.09 -16.34
N LEU A 229 -10.91 18.31 -15.98
CA LEU A 229 -10.04 19.43 -15.72
C LEU A 229 -9.83 19.54 -14.22
N VAL A 230 -8.58 19.53 -13.76
CA VAL A 230 -8.20 19.50 -12.34
C VAL A 230 -7.31 20.71 -12.03
N SER A 231 -7.63 21.41 -10.95
CA SER A 231 -6.80 22.49 -10.38
C SER A 231 -6.87 22.51 -8.86
N ALA A 232 -5.99 23.29 -8.21
CA ALA A 232 -6.05 23.49 -6.76
C ALA A 232 -7.39 24.09 -6.30
N ALA A 233 -7.86 23.70 -5.11
CA ALA A 233 -9.11 24.22 -4.57
C ALA A 233 -9.12 25.75 -4.43
N GLY A 234 -10.29 26.35 -4.65
CA GLY A 234 -10.50 27.79 -4.55
C GLY A 234 -10.20 28.54 -5.86
N THR A 235 -9.89 27.82 -6.94
CA THR A 235 -9.64 28.40 -8.28
C THR A 235 -10.82 28.26 -9.24
N LYS A 236 -12.01 27.85 -8.76
CA LYS A 236 -13.21 27.55 -9.57
C LYS A 236 -13.55 28.60 -10.65
N ALA A 237 -13.43 29.89 -10.35
CA ALA A 237 -13.74 30.95 -11.32
C ALA A 237 -12.74 30.99 -12.50
N GLY A 238 -11.45 30.73 -12.24
CA GLY A 238 -10.44 30.56 -13.28
C GLY A 238 -10.64 29.25 -14.03
N LEU A 239 -10.95 28.18 -13.30
CA LEU A 239 -11.19 26.85 -13.85
C LEU A 239 -12.39 26.83 -14.81
N ALA A 240 -13.47 27.56 -14.52
CA ALA A 240 -14.65 27.64 -15.38
C ALA A 240 -14.33 28.31 -16.73
N ARG A 241 -13.48 29.35 -16.74
CA ARG A 241 -13.03 30.01 -17.97
C ARG A 241 -12.18 29.08 -18.82
N VAL A 242 -11.23 28.39 -18.18
CA VAL A 242 -10.37 27.39 -18.84
C VAL A 242 -11.24 26.25 -19.37
N ALA A 243 -12.13 25.69 -18.55
CA ALA A 243 -13.06 24.65 -18.96
C ALA A 243 -13.92 25.06 -20.15
N TRP A 244 -14.46 26.28 -20.17
CA TRP A 244 -15.25 26.80 -21.29
C TRP A 244 -14.42 26.89 -22.57
N TYR A 245 -13.20 27.42 -22.50
CA TYR A 245 -12.28 27.47 -23.65
C TYR A 245 -11.97 26.05 -24.15
N LEU A 246 -11.56 25.15 -23.25
CA LEU A 246 -11.23 23.77 -23.59
C LEU A 246 -12.42 23.01 -24.18
N GLN A 247 -13.64 23.24 -23.69
CA GLN A 247 -14.86 22.60 -24.21
C GLN A 247 -15.25 23.04 -25.62
N ASN A 248 -14.89 24.26 -26.02
CA ASN A 248 -15.17 24.79 -27.34
C ASN A 248 -14.06 24.47 -28.34
N GLU A 249 -12.80 24.48 -27.88
CA GLU A 249 -11.63 24.19 -28.72
C GLU A 249 -11.36 22.68 -28.88
N ALA A 250 -11.78 21.83 -27.93
CA ALA A 250 -11.56 20.38 -28.01
C ALA A 250 -12.64 19.62 -28.81
N ARG A 251 -13.58 20.34 -29.44
CA ARG A 251 -14.53 19.77 -30.42
C ARG A 251 -13.82 19.45 -31.74
#